data_AF-A0A9D6LLE6-F1
#
_entry.id   AF-A0A9D6LLE6-F1
#
_cell.length_a   1.000
_cell.length_b   1.000
_cell.length_c   1.000
_cell.angle_alpha   90.00
_cell.angle_beta   90.00
_cell.angle_gamma   90.00
#
_symmetry.space_group_name_H-M   'P 1'
#
loop_
_entity.id
_entity.type
_entity.pdbx_description
1 polymer ?
#
loop_
_entity_poly.entity_id
_entity_poly.type
_entity_poly.pdbx_seq_one_letter_code
_entity_poly.pdbx_strand_id
1 'polypeptide(L)'
;TEELKTVVTRRMKEYIATPDVSVLISNINSYYFYILGEVVKPGKYPLQEKMTVLQAVSIAGGFTQFAYKNGIALFRIDPATFTQTKIRIRYDDIVSSDDTKKNLLIQSGDTILVP
;
A
#
# COMPACT_ATOMS: atom_id res chain seq x y z
N THR A 1 -36.68 31.42 -32.22
CA THR A 1 -36.59 29.95 -32.10
C THR A 1 -35.15 29.61 -31.80
N GLU A 2 -34.90 29.24 -30.54
CA GLU A 2 -33.63 28.75 -30.00
C GLU A 2 -32.45 29.74 -29.87
N GLU A 3 -32.68 30.80 -29.10
CA GLU A 3 -31.67 31.49 -28.27
C GLU A 3 -31.03 30.56 -27.19
N LEU A 4 -30.85 29.26 -27.46
CA LEU A 4 -30.54 28.25 -26.45
C LEU A 4 -29.36 27.32 -26.79
N LYS A 5 -28.47 27.71 -27.72
CA LYS A 5 -27.22 26.97 -27.96
C LYS A 5 -26.00 27.48 -27.18
N THR A 6 -26.16 28.56 -26.42
CA THR A 6 -25.09 29.17 -25.61
C THR A 6 -25.18 28.84 -24.10
N VAL A 7 -26.07 27.91 -23.69
CA VAL A 7 -26.34 27.59 -22.26
C VAL A 7 -26.39 26.07 -21.97
N VAL A 8 -25.83 25.24 -22.86
CA VAL A 8 -25.61 23.79 -22.67
C VAL A 8 -24.09 23.65 -22.54
N THR A 9 -23.43 23.45 -21.41
CA THR A 9 -23.77 22.68 -20.23
C THR A 9 -22.89 23.17 -19.07
N ARG A 10 -23.53 23.87 -18.15
CA ARG A 10 -23.31 23.85 -16.70
C ARG A 10 -22.51 22.63 -16.21
N ARG A 11 -21.32 22.90 -15.64
CA ARG A 11 -20.62 22.12 -14.60
C ARG A 11 -20.52 20.59 -14.79
N MET A 12 -19.35 20.13 -15.19
CA MET A 12 -18.75 18.85 -14.75
C MET A 12 -17.26 18.91 -15.12
N LYS A 13 -16.42 19.42 -14.22
CA LYS A 13 -15.59 18.63 -13.31
C LYS A 13 -14.84 17.49 -14.03
N GLU A 14 -13.52 17.55 -13.84
CA GLU A 14 -12.65 16.38 -13.71
C GLU A 14 -12.54 15.50 -14.96
N TYR A 15 -11.57 15.84 -15.81
CA TYR A 15 -10.86 14.81 -16.58
C TYR A 15 -9.36 15.02 -16.35
N ILE A 16 -8.94 14.76 -15.11
CA ILE A 16 -7.58 14.25 -14.89
C ILE A 16 -7.52 12.98 -15.72
N ALA A 17 -6.57 12.93 -16.64
CA ALA A 17 -6.27 11.76 -17.43
C ALA A 17 -6.05 10.57 -16.49
N THR A 18 -7.07 9.72 -16.33
CA THR A 18 -6.93 8.41 -15.72
C THR A 18 -6.83 7.39 -16.84
N PRO A 19 -5.68 6.69 -16.96
CA PRO A 19 -5.48 5.72 -18.02
C PRO A 19 -6.45 4.55 -17.85
N ASP A 20 -6.85 4.01 -19.01
CA ASP A 20 -7.74 2.86 -19.18
C ASP A 20 -7.20 1.64 -18.42
N VAL A 21 -7.80 1.33 -17.28
CA VAL A 21 -7.57 0.06 -16.57
C VAL A 21 -8.91 -0.61 -16.38
N SER A 22 -9.28 -1.42 -17.35
CA SER A 22 -10.37 -2.38 -17.24
C SER A 22 -10.07 -3.38 -16.12
N VAL A 23 -10.62 -3.16 -14.92
CA VAL A 23 -10.55 -4.13 -13.83
C VAL A 23 -11.84 -4.95 -13.83
N LEU A 24 -11.77 -6.17 -14.40
CA LEU A 24 -12.82 -7.18 -14.22
C LEU A 24 -12.89 -7.52 -12.73
N ILE A 25 -13.94 -7.05 -12.05
CA ILE A 25 -14.18 -7.33 -10.63
C ILE A 25 -14.63 -8.78 -10.51
N SER A 26 -13.68 -9.67 -10.30
CA SER A 26 -13.94 -11.03 -9.83
C SER A 26 -13.78 -11.01 -8.31
N ASN A 27 -14.90 -10.95 -7.60
CA ASN A 27 -14.97 -11.02 -6.14
C ASN A 27 -14.38 -12.34 -5.63
N ILE A 28 -13.11 -12.32 -5.25
CA ILE A 28 -12.54 -13.24 -4.27
C ILE A 28 -12.07 -12.32 -3.15
N ASN A 29 -12.44 -12.61 -1.90
CA ASN A 29 -11.97 -11.94 -0.69
C ASN A 29 -10.45 -12.15 -0.49
N SER A 30 -9.65 -11.82 -1.49
CA SER A 30 -8.21 -11.88 -1.42
C SER A 30 -7.77 -10.63 -0.67
N TYR A 31 -7.38 -10.81 0.58
CA TYR A 31 -6.65 -9.79 1.30
C TYR A 31 -5.31 -9.59 0.58
N TYR A 32 -4.90 -8.34 0.37
CA TYR A 32 -3.63 -8.02 -0.29
C TYR A 32 -2.93 -6.89 0.44
N PHE A 33 -1.61 -6.81 0.26
CA PHE A 33 -0.80 -5.67 0.69
C PHE A 33 0.18 -5.29 -0.42
N TYR A 34 0.79 -4.12 -0.31
CA TYR A 34 1.74 -3.59 -1.28
C TYR A 34 3.11 -3.43 -0.65
N ILE A 35 4.17 -3.74 -1.41
CA ILE A 35 5.55 -3.39 -1.05
C ILE A 35 6.15 -2.53 -2.15
N LEU A 36 6.73 -1.41 -1.78
CA LEU A 36 7.35 -0.43 -2.66
C LEU A 36 8.78 -0.11 -2.20
N GLY A 37 9.59 0.34 -3.15
CA GLY A 37 10.96 0.81 -2.92
C GLY A 37 12.00 -0.30 -2.99
N GLU A 38 13.00 -0.23 -2.12
CA GLU A 38 14.25 -1.00 -2.16
C GLU A 38 14.12 -2.45 -1.64
N VAL A 39 13.28 -3.21 -2.34
CA VAL A 39 13.15 -4.67 -2.21
C VAL A 39 13.39 -5.34 -3.56
N VAL A 40 13.76 -6.62 -3.56
CA VAL A 40 14.10 -7.33 -4.81
C VAL A 40 12.91 -7.36 -5.79
N LYS A 41 11.69 -7.53 -5.29
CA LYS A 41 10.46 -7.53 -6.08
C LYS A 41 9.40 -6.62 -5.45
N PRO A 42 9.35 -5.32 -5.81
CA PRO A 42 8.23 -4.48 -5.39
C PRO A 42 6.95 -4.90 -6.12
N GLY A 43 5.79 -4.73 -5.47
CA GLY A 43 4.51 -5.06 -6.07
C GLY A 43 3.40 -5.40 -5.08
N LYS A 44 2.31 -5.93 -5.62
CA LYS A 44 1.14 -6.39 -4.89
C LYS A 44 1.30 -7.86 -4.49
N TYR A 45 1.09 -8.16 -3.22
CA TYR A 45 1.20 -9.50 -2.66
C TYR A 45 -0.11 -9.94 -1.99
N PRO A 46 -0.51 -11.22 -2.11
CA PRO A 46 -1.60 -11.75 -1.33
C PRO A 46 -1.22 -11.77 0.15
N LEU A 47 -2.11 -11.29 1.01
CA LEU A 47 -1.96 -11.36 2.45
C LEU A 47 -2.45 -12.73 2.93
N GLN A 48 -1.54 -13.53 3.47
CA GLN A 48 -1.87 -14.75 4.20
C GLN A 48 -2.16 -14.42 5.67
N GLU A 49 -2.80 -15.35 6.39
CA GLU A 49 -3.14 -15.13 7.80
C GLU A 49 -1.88 -14.88 8.64
N LYS A 50 -1.92 -13.81 9.46
CA LYS A 50 -0.89 -13.44 10.44
C LYS A 50 0.52 -13.24 9.86
N MET A 51 0.64 -12.50 8.76
CA MET A 51 1.94 -12.09 8.25
C MET A 51 2.49 -10.84 8.95
N THR A 52 3.81 -10.80 9.10
CA THR A 52 4.56 -9.67 9.63
C THR A 52 5.30 -8.91 8.53
N VAL A 53 5.72 -7.67 8.83
CA VAL A 53 6.49 -6.84 7.88
C VAL A 53 7.77 -7.54 7.40
N LEU A 54 8.47 -8.25 8.29
CA LEU A 54 9.67 -9.00 7.88
C LEU A 54 9.33 -10.15 6.92
N GLN A 55 8.27 -10.91 7.19
CA GLN A 55 7.85 -11.99 6.30
C GLN A 55 7.44 -11.47 4.92
N ALA A 56 6.76 -10.32 4.87
CA ALA A 56 6.44 -9.66 3.61
C ALA A 56 7.70 -9.31 2.81
N VAL A 57 8.71 -8.70 3.44
CA VAL A 57 9.97 -8.38 2.77
C VAL A 57 10.67 -9.66 2.30
N SER A 58 10.66 -10.72 3.11
CA SER A 58 11.23 -12.02 2.71
C SER A 58 10.56 -12.61 1.48
N ILE A 59 9.22 -12.54 1.38
CA ILE A 59 8.47 -13.03 0.21
C ILE A 59 8.76 -12.17 -1.03
N ALA A 60 9.04 -10.88 -0.84
CA ALA A 60 9.51 -10.00 -1.92
C ALA A 60 10.98 -10.25 -2.33
N GLY A 61 11.63 -11.28 -1.78
CA GLY A 61 13.01 -11.65 -2.11
C GLY A 61 14.06 -10.97 -1.23
N GLY A 62 13.64 -10.28 -0.17
CA GLY A 62 14.52 -9.55 0.73
C GLY A 62 14.74 -8.09 0.33
N PHE A 63 15.56 -7.42 1.14
CA PHE A 63 16.02 -6.06 0.89
C PHE A 63 17.06 -6.03 -0.24
N THR A 64 17.08 -4.94 -1.02
CA THR A 64 18.23 -4.67 -1.91
C THR A 64 19.46 -4.24 -1.09
N GLN A 65 20.62 -4.16 -1.74
CA GLN A 65 21.85 -3.65 -1.11
C GLN A 65 21.78 -2.16 -0.75
N PHE A 66 20.86 -1.41 -1.35
CA PHE A 66 20.69 0.03 -1.13
C PHE A 66 19.58 0.37 -0.13
N ALA A 67 18.84 -0.64 0.34
CA ALA A 67 17.72 -0.45 1.24
C ALA A 67 18.12 0.15 2.59
N TYR A 68 17.44 1.23 2.98
CA TYR A 68 17.53 1.77 4.33
C TYR A 68 16.60 1.01 5.29
N LYS A 69 17.10 -0.11 5.81
CA LYS A 69 16.37 -1.06 6.67
C LYS A 69 15.77 -0.44 7.95
N ASN A 70 16.29 0.70 8.42
CA ASN A 70 15.78 1.43 9.58
C ASN A 70 14.79 2.56 9.23
N GLY A 71 14.48 2.72 7.95
CA GLY A 71 13.54 3.71 7.42
C GLY A 71 12.23 3.12 6.92
N ILE A 72 11.98 1.83 7.16
CA ILE A 72 10.78 1.15 6.70
C ILE A 72 9.55 1.89 7.25
N ALA A 73 8.59 2.16 6.38
CA ALA A 73 7.34 2.81 6.74
C ALA A 73 6.17 1.94 6.30
N LEU A 74 5.28 1.63 7.22
CA LEU A 74 4.00 1.01 6.93
C LEU A 74 2.92 2.07 6.94
N PHE A 75 2.16 2.14 5.87
CA PHE A 75 0.98 2.98 5.74
C PHE A 75 -0.25 2.10 5.85
N ARG A 76 -1.08 2.38 6.85
CA ARG A 76 -2.34 1.67 7.11
C ARG A 76 -3.50 2.64 7.00
N ILE A 77 -4.51 2.27 6.23
CA ILE A 77 -5.77 3.00 6.18
C ILE A 77 -6.75 2.30 7.12
N ASP A 78 -7.23 3.03 8.11
CA ASP A 78 -8.31 2.55 8.96
C ASP A 78 -9.62 2.53 8.16
N PRO A 79 -10.28 1.37 7.97
CA PRO A 79 -11.50 1.27 7.19
C PRO A 79 -12.69 1.99 7.81
N ALA A 80 -12.68 2.28 9.12
CA ALA A 80 -13.77 2.96 9.80
C ALA A 80 -13.65 4.49 9.70
N THR A 81 -12.44 5.02 9.80
CA THR A 81 -12.18 6.47 9.83
C THR A 81 -11.61 7.03 8.53
N PHE A 82 -11.23 6.15 7.59
CA PHE A 82 -10.48 6.48 6.37
C PHE A 82 -9.19 7.27 6.63
N THR A 83 -8.67 7.22 7.86
CA THR A 83 -7.46 7.92 8.25
C THR A 83 -6.25 7.05 7.93
N GLN A 84 -5.25 7.65 7.28
CA GLN A 84 -3.98 6.99 7.00
C GLN A 84 -3.03 7.18 8.18
N THR A 85 -2.59 6.08 8.78
CA THR A 85 -1.55 6.06 9.82
C THR A 85 -0.23 5.63 9.20
N LYS A 86 0.84 6.38 9.49
CA LYS A 86 2.22 6.02 9.14
C LYS A 86 2.90 5.43 10.37
N ILE A 87 3.28 4.17 10.28
CA ILE A 87 3.99 3.45 11.34
C ILE A 87 5.43 3.25 10.89
N ARG A 88 6.38 3.84 11.63
CA ARG A 88 7.80 3.66 11.36
C ARG A 88 8.28 2.34 11.94
N ILE A 89 9.02 1.57 11.14
CA ILE A 89 9.58 0.28 11.50
C ILE A 89 11.09 0.35 11.32
N ARG A 90 11.82 -0.12 12.33
CA ARG A 90 13.27 -0.24 12.31
C ARG A 90 13.66 -1.70 12.33
N TYR A 91 14.39 -2.15 11.31
CA TYR A 91 14.88 -3.52 11.25
C TYR A 91 15.73 -3.90 12.45
N ASP A 92 16.63 -3.01 12.88
CA ASP A 92 17.53 -3.29 14.00
C ASP A 92 16.75 -3.50 15.30
N ASP A 93 15.64 -2.80 15.49
CA ASP A 93 14.78 -2.99 16.67
C ASP A 93 14.10 -4.36 16.68
N ILE A 94 13.88 -4.98 15.52
CA ILE A 94 13.26 -6.30 15.43
C ILE A 94 14.31 -7.41 15.60
N VAL A 95 15.54 -7.18 15.15
CA VAL A 95 16.62 -8.18 15.20
C VAL A 95 17.41 -8.14 16.51
N SER A 96 17.65 -6.95 17.07
CA SER A 96 18.49 -6.78 18.27
C SER A 96 17.72 -6.93 19.59
N SER A 97 16.42 -6.66 19.58
CA SER A 97 15.58 -6.84 20.77
C SER A 97 14.93 -8.22 20.72
N ASP A 98 14.97 -8.96 21.81
CA ASP A 98 14.12 -10.14 22.08
C ASP A 98 12.60 -9.78 22.11
N ASP A 99 12.30 -8.49 21.93
CA ASP A 99 10.96 -7.92 21.88
C ASP A 99 10.33 -8.12 20.50
N THR A 100 9.91 -9.37 20.25
CA THR A 100 9.14 -9.79 19.07
C THR A 100 7.87 -8.95 18.86
N LYS A 101 7.41 -8.19 19.87
CA LYS A 101 6.25 -7.29 19.78
C LYS A 101 6.45 -6.11 18.83
N LYS A 102 7.69 -5.77 18.47
CA LYS A 102 7.97 -4.75 17.44
C LYS A 102 7.78 -5.28 16.02
N ASN A 103 7.68 -6.59 15.84
CA ASN A 103 7.38 -7.18 14.54
C ASN A 103 5.88 -7.04 14.25
N LEU A 104 5.54 -5.92 13.59
CA LEU A 104 4.16 -5.54 13.34
C LEU A 104 3.49 -6.50 12.35
N LEU A 105 2.27 -6.94 12.69
CA LEU A 105 1.40 -7.69 11.80
C LEU A 105 0.82 -6.77 10.72
N ILE A 106 0.85 -7.27 9.48
CA ILE A 106 0.30 -6.63 8.29
C ILE A 106 -1.21 -6.89 8.26
N GLN A 107 -1.94 -5.88 7.82
CA GLN A 107 -3.36 -5.91 7.56
C GLN A 107 -3.64 -5.73 6.08
N SER A 108 -4.83 -6.13 5.65
CA SER A 108 -5.23 -5.96 4.26
C SER A 108 -5.28 -4.48 3.89
N GLY A 109 -4.74 -4.14 2.73
CA GLY A 109 -4.64 -2.77 2.26
C GLY A 109 -3.40 -2.02 2.75
N ASP A 110 -2.57 -2.62 3.62
CA ASP A 110 -1.33 -2.00 4.05
C ASP A 110 -0.37 -1.78 2.88
N THR A 111 0.37 -0.68 2.93
CA THR A 111 1.46 -0.38 2.01
C THR A 111 2.77 -0.26 2.80
N ILE A 112 3.74 -1.09 2.45
CA ILE A 112 5.08 -1.09 3.03
C ILE A 112 6.00 -0.35 2.06
N LEU A 113 6.62 0.71 2.53
CA LEU A 113 7.65 1.45 1.81
C LEU A 113 9.01 1.16 2.44
N VAL A 114 9.93 0.67 1.62
CA VAL A 114 11.33 0.50 1.98
C VAL A 114 12.13 1.56 1.22
N PRO A 115 12.65 2.59 1.89
CA PRO A 115 13.49 3.59 1.24
C PRO A 115 14.85 3.04 0.83
#